data_AF-A0A951CDK9-F1
#
_entry.id   AF-A0A951CDK9-F1
#
_cell.length_a   1.000
_cell.length_b   1.000
_cell.length_c   1.000
_cell.angle_alpha   90.00
_cell.angle_beta   90.00
_cell.angle_gamma   90.00
#
_symmetry.space_group_name_H-M   'P 1'
#
loop_
_entity.id
_entity.type
_entity.pdbx_description
1 polymer ?
#
loop_
_entity_poly.entity_id
_entity_poly.type
_entity_poly.pdbx_seq_one_letter_code
_entity_poly.pdbx_strand_id
1 'polypeptide(L)'
;MSPKLLPVYLLLICQVQLLADAPANETAILWGTVSPSGTYALAVPRTISEPTDGDKATANGKPGTQLSIVNLQTNEPVLDFSGFEARDFVQLGPADASSTHSFSAWAPQEDHLLVINVLDPLACLQIDLPDGQVRNVGSTLVAAATRIANGSIRKPSASARSPHLSIFDAHFISSHECYLSVNVDSGSAARRVDLYFQINASGNSLVFERSEPYPNSSQPLGASILTSRKVERLYQTLRGVVNQDDRRLLTMEQQSWLGSHELLDNYEERVAFAQMRIAELRQRLKEALQKKSTE
;
A
#
# COMPACT_ATOMS: atom_id res chain seq x y z
N MET A 1 -4.66 -19.91 -40.25
CA MET A 1 -3.98 -18.66 -39.86
C MET A 1 -4.99 -17.80 -39.15
N SER A 2 -4.88 -17.68 -37.83
CA SER A 2 -5.95 -17.15 -36.97
C SER A 2 -5.45 -15.93 -36.20
N PRO A 3 -5.88 -14.70 -36.52
CA PRO A 3 -5.52 -13.50 -35.77
C PRO A 3 -6.55 -13.29 -34.66
N LYS A 4 -6.40 -13.96 -33.51
CA LYS A 4 -7.30 -13.77 -32.35
C LYS A 4 -6.58 -13.98 -31.01
N LEU A 5 -5.52 -13.21 -30.74
CA LEU A 5 -4.93 -13.15 -29.39
C LEU A 5 -4.40 -11.74 -29.02
N LEU A 6 -4.81 -10.68 -29.71
CA LEU A 6 -4.26 -9.33 -29.50
C LEU A 6 -5.07 -8.30 -28.67
N PRO A 7 -6.25 -8.57 -28.06
CA PRO A 7 -6.85 -7.59 -27.14
C PRO A 7 -6.62 -7.88 -25.64
N VAL A 8 -6.02 -9.00 -25.26
CA VAL A 8 -5.86 -9.36 -23.82
C VAL A 8 -4.62 -8.71 -23.18
N TYR A 9 -3.63 -8.31 -23.97
CA TYR A 9 -2.44 -7.59 -23.47
C TYR A 9 -2.61 -6.07 -23.40
N LEU A 10 -3.70 -5.51 -23.95
CA LEU A 10 -3.95 -4.06 -24.01
C LEU A 10 -4.80 -3.53 -22.85
N LEU A 11 -5.29 -4.39 -21.96
CA LEU A 11 -6.06 -4.00 -20.76
C LEU A 11 -5.21 -3.92 -19.47
N LEU A 12 -3.90 -4.14 -19.55
CA LEU A 12 -2.97 -4.01 -18.43
C LEU A 12 -2.24 -2.65 -18.38
N ILE A 13 -2.39 -1.80 -19.39
CA ILE A 13 -1.66 -0.52 -19.56
C ILE A 13 -2.62 0.67 -19.40
N CYS A 14 -3.34 0.71 -18.28
CA CYS A 14 -4.10 1.89 -17.85
C CYS A 14 -3.88 2.14 -16.33
N GLN A 15 -2.66 1.91 -15.86
CA GLN A 15 -2.24 2.43 -14.55
C GLN A 15 -1.75 3.86 -14.77
N VAL A 16 -2.54 4.79 -14.23
CA VAL A 16 -2.45 6.23 -14.38
C VAL A 16 -1.04 6.71 -13.99
N GLN A 17 -0.30 7.18 -15.00
CA GLN A 17 0.71 8.21 -14.80
C GLN A 17 0.15 9.51 -15.34
N LEU A 18 0.00 10.49 -14.45
CA LEU A 18 -0.01 11.90 -14.78
C LEU A 18 0.87 12.56 -13.72
N LEU A 19 2.17 12.56 -14.00
CA LEU A 19 3.10 13.52 -13.41
C LEU A 19 2.72 14.88 -14.00
N ALA A 20 2.32 15.84 -13.17
CA ALA A 20 2.23 17.22 -13.61
C ALA A 20 3.67 17.76 -13.81
N ASP A 21 3.95 18.33 -14.98
CA ASP A 21 5.19 19.06 -15.23
C ASP A 21 5.11 20.42 -14.54
N ALA A 22 5.90 20.56 -13.48
CA ALA A 22 6.07 21.78 -12.72
C ALA A 22 7.52 21.79 -12.17
N PRO A 23 8.11 22.98 -11.93
CA PRO A 23 9.55 23.24 -12.04
C PRO A 23 10.49 22.36 -11.21
N ALA A 24 11.77 22.37 -11.62
CA ALA A 24 12.83 21.40 -11.31
C ALA A 24 13.17 21.12 -9.83
N ASN A 25 12.56 21.77 -8.83
CA ASN A 25 12.81 21.52 -7.41
C ASN A 25 11.60 20.90 -6.67
N GLU A 26 10.62 20.37 -7.39
CA GLU A 26 9.37 19.93 -6.80
C GLU A 26 9.37 18.49 -6.29
N THR A 27 8.87 18.34 -5.07
CA THR A 27 8.50 17.06 -4.45
C THR A 27 7.37 16.42 -5.26
N ALA A 28 7.61 15.26 -5.87
CA ALA A 28 6.60 14.50 -6.60
C ALA A 28 5.69 13.75 -5.62
N ILE A 29 4.44 14.20 -5.54
CA ILE A 29 3.40 13.58 -4.70
C ILE A 29 2.95 12.27 -5.32
N LEU A 30 2.96 11.20 -4.52
CA LEU A 30 2.40 9.91 -4.87
C LEU A 30 0.89 9.93 -4.58
N TRP A 31 0.10 10.50 -5.48
CA TRP A 31 -1.35 10.70 -5.28
C TRP A 31 -2.16 9.41 -5.01
N GLY A 32 -1.62 8.23 -5.33
CA GLY A 32 -2.21 6.94 -4.95
C GLY A 32 -2.14 6.65 -3.44
N THR A 33 -1.36 7.43 -2.69
CA THR A 33 -1.05 7.24 -1.27
C THR A 33 -1.64 8.34 -0.40
N VAL A 34 -2.59 9.12 -0.93
CA VAL A 34 -3.24 10.18 -0.16
C VAL A 34 -4.03 9.58 1.00
N SER A 35 -3.82 10.12 2.18
CA SER A 35 -4.52 9.79 3.41
C SER A 35 -6.05 9.96 3.28
N PRO A 36 -6.86 9.27 4.08
CA PRO A 36 -8.32 9.38 4.02
C PRO A 36 -8.84 10.80 4.28
N SER A 37 -8.11 11.60 5.06
CA SER A 37 -8.43 13.01 5.30
C SER A 37 -8.10 13.91 4.11
N GLY A 38 -7.28 13.45 3.17
CA GLY A 38 -6.74 14.25 2.07
C GLY A 38 -5.63 15.21 2.49
N THR A 39 -5.11 15.09 3.71
CA THR A 39 -4.14 16.02 4.29
C THR A 39 -2.71 15.60 3.97
N TYR A 40 -2.43 14.31 4.01
CA TYR A 40 -1.09 13.76 3.83
C TYR A 40 -0.98 12.88 2.60
N ALA A 41 0.21 12.78 2.03
CA ALA A 41 0.58 11.77 1.06
C ALA A 41 2.08 11.43 1.18
N LEU A 42 2.47 10.28 0.63
CA LEU A 42 3.87 10.03 0.37
C LEU A 42 4.34 10.90 -0.79
N ALA A 43 5.58 11.35 -0.70
CA ALA A 43 6.22 12.05 -1.78
C ALA A 43 7.70 11.70 -1.87
N VAL A 44 8.22 11.83 -3.09
CA VAL A 44 9.62 11.63 -3.40
C VAL A 44 10.13 12.91 -4.07
N PRO A 45 11.33 13.40 -3.76
CA PRO A 45 11.89 14.53 -4.48
C PRO A 45 12.10 14.15 -5.94
N ARG A 46 11.73 15.05 -6.87
CA ARG A 46 12.24 14.96 -8.24
C ARG A 46 13.74 15.15 -8.17
N THR A 47 14.52 14.09 -8.31
CA THR A 47 15.94 14.24 -8.67
C THR A 47 16.02 14.96 -10.00
N ILE A 48 16.54 16.19 -10.00
CA ILE A 48 17.07 16.81 -11.22
C ILE A 48 18.13 15.85 -11.72
N SER A 49 17.86 15.25 -12.88
CA SER A 49 18.81 14.42 -13.57
C SER A 49 19.86 15.33 -14.21
N GLU A 50 20.82 15.81 -13.42
CA GLU A 50 22.12 16.21 -13.95
C GLU A 50 23.22 15.62 -13.06
N PRO A 51 24.08 14.74 -13.60
CA PRO A 51 25.36 14.50 -12.98
C PRO A 51 26.16 15.80 -13.13
N THR A 52 26.19 16.61 -12.08
CA THR A 52 27.17 17.69 -12.03
C THR A 52 28.53 17.04 -11.87
N ASP A 53 29.31 17.06 -12.96
CA ASP A 53 30.74 16.75 -12.95
C ASP A 53 31.43 17.69 -11.94
N GLY A 54 31.55 17.24 -10.68
CA GLY A 54 32.07 18.09 -9.61
C GLY A 54 32.31 17.40 -8.28
N ASP A 55 31.46 16.48 -7.84
CA ASP A 55 31.54 15.96 -6.47
C ASP A 55 32.42 14.71 -6.33
N LYS A 56 33.74 14.93 -6.47
CA LYS A 56 34.74 14.08 -5.83
C LYS A 56 34.85 14.40 -4.33
N ALA A 57 33.87 13.98 -3.53
CA ALA A 57 33.97 13.75 -2.08
C ALA A 57 32.58 13.27 -1.59
N THR A 58 32.31 12.02 -1.21
CA THR A 58 33.04 11.12 -0.31
C THR A 58 32.59 9.68 -0.58
N ALA A 59 33.53 8.75 -0.67
CA ALA A 59 33.31 7.35 -1.00
C ALA A 59 32.60 6.50 0.09
N ASN A 60 31.73 7.08 0.91
CA ASN A 60 30.99 6.38 1.98
C ASN A 60 29.54 6.87 2.21
N GLY A 61 29.05 7.85 1.45
CA GLY A 61 27.66 8.31 1.54
C GLY A 61 26.74 7.43 0.71
N LYS A 62 25.92 6.61 1.35
CA LYS A 62 24.92 5.78 0.66
C LYS A 62 23.77 6.68 0.19
N PRO A 63 23.22 6.50 -1.02
CA PRO A 63 22.08 7.29 -1.48
C PRO A 63 20.89 6.98 -0.57
N GLY A 64 20.59 7.94 0.31
CA GLY A 64 19.40 7.87 1.14
C GLY A 64 18.19 8.05 0.24
N THR A 65 17.22 7.17 0.36
CA THR A 65 16.03 7.32 -0.46
C THR A 65 15.12 8.31 0.20
N GLN A 66 14.98 9.45 -0.46
CA GLN A 66 14.37 10.65 0.08
C GLN A 66 12.83 10.55 0.11
N LEU A 67 12.28 9.39 0.48
CA LEU A 67 10.83 9.25 0.70
C LEU A 67 10.45 10.10 1.92
N SER A 68 9.38 10.87 1.79
CA SER A 68 8.82 11.65 2.89
C SER A 68 7.30 11.57 2.90
N ILE A 69 6.71 11.86 4.05
CA ILE A 69 5.29 12.22 4.14
C ILE A 69 5.22 13.74 4.07
N VAL A 70 4.39 14.26 3.18
CA VAL A 70 4.15 15.70 3.03
C VAL A 70 2.72 16.05 3.42
N ASN A 71 2.54 17.25 3.97
CA ASN A 71 1.22 17.86 4.11
C ASN A 71 0.85 18.53 2.78
N LEU A 72 -0.27 18.12 2.19
CA LEU A 72 -0.76 18.59 0.90
C LEU A 72 -1.33 20.01 0.92
N GLN A 73 -1.61 20.56 2.11
CA GLN A 73 -2.07 21.95 2.26
C GLN A 73 -0.89 22.92 2.34
N THR A 74 0.20 22.53 3.03
CA THR A 74 1.38 23.38 3.21
C THR A 74 2.51 23.06 2.24
N ASN A 75 2.47 21.91 1.56
CA ASN A 75 3.54 21.32 0.76
C ASN A 75 4.85 21.09 1.53
N GLU A 76 4.78 21.02 2.87
CA GLU A 76 5.95 20.81 3.72
C GLU A 76 6.09 19.32 4.09
N PRO A 77 7.33 18.79 4.15
CA PRO A 77 7.59 17.46 4.68
C PRO A 77 7.31 17.44 6.19
N VAL A 78 6.46 16.51 6.62
CA VAL A 78 6.13 16.29 8.04
C VAL A 78 6.87 15.10 8.64
N LEU A 79 7.35 14.18 7.80
CA LEU A 79 8.19 13.06 8.22
C LEU A 79 9.15 12.68 7.09
N ASP A 80 10.44 12.57 7.40
CA ASP A 80 11.48 12.10 6.48
C ASP A 80 11.94 10.68 6.88
N PHE A 81 12.04 9.78 5.91
CA PHE A 81 12.51 8.41 6.13
C PHE A 81 14.04 8.25 6.03
N SER A 82 14.80 9.33 5.80
CA SER A 82 16.27 9.33 5.64
C SER A 82 17.05 8.74 6.84
N GLY A 83 16.48 8.78 8.05
CA GLY A 83 17.06 8.22 9.28
C GLY A 83 16.74 6.74 9.55
N PHE A 84 15.80 6.15 8.80
CA PHE A 84 15.60 4.70 8.79
C PHE A 84 16.58 4.11 7.77
N GLU A 85 17.07 2.88 7.94
CA GLU A 85 18.04 2.27 7.00
C GLU A 85 17.37 2.04 5.61
N ALA A 86 17.21 3.12 4.88
CA ALA A 86 16.40 3.31 3.70
C ALA A 86 17.34 3.47 2.51
N ARG A 87 18.16 2.44 2.28
CA ARG A 87 19.14 2.47 1.19
C ARG A 87 18.52 2.25 -0.18
N ASP A 88 17.25 1.82 -0.25
CA ASP A 88 16.68 1.29 -1.48
C ASP A 88 15.23 1.70 -1.78
N PHE A 89 14.64 2.77 -1.23
CA PHE A 89 13.40 3.34 -1.78
C PHE A 89 13.65 4.10 -3.11
N VAL A 90 14.20 3.43 -4.12
CA VAL A 90 14.42 3.99 -5.45
C VAL A 90 13.15 3.83 -6.27
N GLN A 91 12.67 4.92 -6.86
CA GLN A 91 11.62 4.88 -7.86
C GLN A 91 12.26 4.52 -9.22
N LEU A 92 11.92 3.35 -9.76
CA LEU A 92 12.05 3.11 -11.20
C LEU A 92 10.66 3.06 -11.81
N GLY A 93 10.61 3.40 -13.10
CA GLY A 93 9.41 3.74 -13.82
C GLY A 93 8.28 2.70 -13.78
N PRO A 94 7.12 3.05 -14.36
CA PRO A 94 5.84 2.36 -14.22
C PRO A 94 5.80 0.94 -14.80
N ALA A 95 6.88 0.48 -15.43
CA ALA A 95 6.96 -0.81 -16.13
C ALA A 95 7.28 -1.99 -15.20
N ASP A 96 7.89 -1.75 -14.02
CA ASP A 96 8.44 -2.80 -13.16
C ASP A 96 7.74 -2.90 -11.78
N ALA A 97 6.40 -2.78 -11.76
CA ALA A 97 5.56 -2.87 -10.56
C ALA A 97 5.54 -4.26 -9.86
N SER A 98 6.52 -5.13 -10.13
CA SER A 98 6.69 -6.39 -9.39
C SER A 98 7.69 -6.29 -8.23
N SER A 99 8.41 -5.17 -8.08
CA SER A 99 9.36 -4.97 -6.97
C SER A 99 9.60 -3.50 -6.65
N THR A 100 8.63 -2.82 -6.02
CA THR A 100 8.90 -1.61 -5.23
C THR A 100 9.26 -2.04 -3.81
N HIS A 101 10.42 -1.61 -3.31
CA HIS A 101 10.94 -2.05 -2.02
C HIS A 101 10.13 -1.58 -0.81
N SER A 102 9.08 -0.79 -1.02
CA SER A 102 8.12 -0.44 0.02
C SER A 102 6.72 -0.22 -0.52
N PHE A 103 5.71 -0.43 0.33
CA PHE A 103 4.34 0.04 0.08
C PHE A 103 3.70 0.47 1.40
N SER A 104 2.58 1.20 1.30
CA SER A 104 1.93 1.80 2.46
C SER A 104 0.42 1.53 2.47
N ALA A 105 -0.15 1.42 3.67
CA ALA A 105 -1.58 1.23 3.87
C ALA A 105 -2.09 2.20 4.94
N TRP A 106 -3.19 2.90 4.64
CA TRP A 106 -3.84 3.82 5.57
C TRP A 106 -4.97 3.13 6.32
N ALA A 107 -5.15 3.50 7.60
CA ALA A 107 -6.35 3.18 8.35
C ALA A 107 -7.57 3.88 7.72
N PRO A 108 -8.76 3.25 7.72
CA PRO A 108 -9.97 3.92 7.28
C PRO A 108 -10.23 5.13 8.17
N GLN A 109 -10.43 6.30 7.56
CA GLN A 109 -10.88 7.52 8.25
C GLN A 109 -9.87 8.15 9.23
N GLU A 110 -8.72 7.53 9.44
CA GLU A 110 -7.64 8.04 10.29
C GLU A 110 -6.37 8.21 9.47
N ASP A 111 -5.53 9.16 9.86
CA ASP A 111 -4.23 9.40 9.23
C ASP A 111 -3.14 8.53 9.90
N HIS A 112 -3.52 7.27 10.19
CA HIS A 112 -2.63 6.22 10.63
C HIS A 112 -2.12 5.43 9.43
N LEU A 113 -0.81 5.21 9.37
CA LEU A 113 -0.13 4.62 8.24
C LEU A 113 0.74 3.45 8.68
N LEU A 114 0.67 2.36 7.94
CA LEU A 114 1.67 1.30 7.99
C LEU A 114 2.56 1.43 6.76
N VAL A 115 3.85 1.70 6.96
CA VAL A 115 4.88 1.73 5.92
C VAL A 115 5.69 0.45 6.02
N ILE A 116 5.76 -0.29 4.93
CA ILE A 116 6.38 -1.61 4.89
C ILE A 116 7.54 -1.55 3.94
N ASN A 117 8.71 -2.01 4.40
CA ASN A 117 9.80 -2.37 3.52
C ASN A 117 9.66 -3.85 3.13
N VAL A 118 9.52 -4.09 1.83
CA VAL A 118 9.33 -5.42 1.22
C VAL A 118 10.62 -6.25 1.25
N LEU A 119 11.79 -5.60 1.19
CA LEU A 119 13.09 -6.28 1.24
C LEU A 119 13.53 -6.58 2.66
N ASP A 120 13.17 -5.70 3.59
CA ASP A 120 13.47 -5.86 5.00
C ASP A 120 12.19 -5.83 5.83
N PRO A 121 11.60 -6.99 6.12
CA PRO A 121 10.44 -7.10 7.01
C PRO A 121 10.70 -6.55 8.42
N LEU A 122 11.96 -6.37 8.85
CA LEU A 122 12.30 -5.72 10.12
C LEU A 122 12.18 -4.19 10.05
N ALA A 123 12.15 -3.61 8.85
CA ALA A 123 11.97 -2.18 8.61
C ALA A 123 10.50 -1.86 8.26
N CYS A 124 9.56 -2.34 9.09
CA CYS A 124 8.15 -1.93 9.03
C CYS A 124 7.87 -0.88 10.09
N LEU A 125 7.21 0.21 9.69
CA LEU A 125 6.88 1.35 10.55
C LEU A 125 5.37 1.53 10.66
N GLN A 126 4.89 1.66 11.89
CA GLN A 126 3.56 2.19 12.18
C GLN A 126 3.70 3.68 12.51
N ILE A 127 2.90 4.51 11.87
CA ILE A 127 2.96 5.97 11.95
C ILE A 127 1.56 6.48 12.30
N ASP A 128 1.51 7.36 13.29
CA ASP A 128 0.33 8.11 13.70
C ASP A 128 0.64 9.58 13.46
N LEU A 129 0.12 10.13 12.36
CA LEU A 129 0.46 11.49 11.92
C LEU A 129 -0.15 12.60 12.79
N PRO A 130 -1.40 12.50 13.26
CA PRO A 130 -1.94 13.47 14.21
C PRO A 130 -1.06 13.66 15.45
N ASP A 131 -0.49 12.57 15.98
CA ASP A 131 0.35 12.59 17.19
C ASP A 131 1.87 12.60 16.89
N GLY A 132 2.26 12.52 15.62
CA GLY A 132 3.66 12.45 15.17
C GLY A 132 4.43 11.20 15.64
N GLN A 133 3.75 10.15 16.10
CA GLN A 133 4.40 8.97 16.66
C GLN A 133 4.83 8.00 15.54
N VAL A 134 6.07 7.54 15.61
CA VAL A 134 6.62 6.51 14.70
C VAL A 134 7.14 5.33 15.51
N ARG A 135 6.78 4.12 15.11
CA ARG A 135 7.18 2.89 15.81
C ARG A 135 7.62 1.82 14.82
N ASN A 136 8.76 1.20 15.11
CA ASN A 136 9.20 0.01 14.38
C ASN A 136 8.44 -1.23 14.87
N VAL A 137 7.73 -1.87 13.95
CA VAL A 137 6.87 -3.05 14.19
C VAL A 137 7.36 -4.30 13.46
N GLY A 138 8.50 -4.22 12.76
CA GLY A 138 8.99 -5.31 11.91
C GLY A 138 9.33 -6.58 12.69
N SER A 139 9.81 -6.46 13.93
CA SER A 139 10.07 -7.61 14.80
C SER A 139 8.80 -8.43 15.12
N THR A 140 7.65 -7.77 15.29
CA THR A 140 6.36 -8.43 15.50
C THR A 140 5.97 -9.24 14.27
N LEU A 141 6.14 -8.66 13.07
CA LEU A 141 5.84 -9.32 11.81
C LEU A 141 6.71 -10.56 11.59
N VAL A 142 8.02 -10.42 11.73
CA VAL A 142 8.96 -11.54 11.58
C VAL A 142 8.65 -12.64 12.60
N ALA A 143 8.32 -12.27 13.84
CA ALA A 143 7.94 -13.24 14.86
C ALA A 143 6.67 -14.02 14.48
N ALA A 144 5.65 -13.34 13.94
CA ALA A 144 4.42 -13.97 13.46
C ALA A 144 4.69 -14.93 12.30
N ALA A 145 5.38 -14.46 11.25
CA ALA A 145 5.71 -15.27 10.08
C ALA A 145 6.54 -16.51 10.44
N THR A 146 7.50 -16.37 11.36
CA THR A 146 8.34 -17.49 11.81
C THR A 146 7.55 -18.56 12.57
N ARG A 147 6.53 -18.18 13.36
CA ARG A 147 5.62 -19.15 13.99
C ARG A 147 4.89 -19.99 12.95
N ILE A 148 4.43 -19.36 11.87
CA ILE A 148 3.74 -20.04 10.77
C ILE A 148 4.70 -20.94 10.00
N ALA A 149 5.90 -20.47 9.67
CA ALA A 149 6.92 -21.24 8.98
C ALA A 149 7.29 -22.54 9.73
N ASN A 150 7.42 -22.44 11.06
CA ASN A 150 7.86 -23.55 11.89
C ASN A 150 6.72 -24.44 12.42
N GLY A 151 5.45 -24.13 12.09
CA GLY A 151 4.29 -24.80 12.66
C GLY A 151 4.24 -24.78 14.20
N SER A 152 4.92 -23.80 14.82
CA SER A 152 5.20 -23.77 16.26
C SER A 152 4.48 -22.61 16.94
N ILE A 153 3.84 -22.91 18.06
CA ILE A 153 3.16 -21.93 18.92
C ILE A 153 4.17 -21.15 19.79
N ARG A 154 5.45 -21.57 19.82
CA ARG A 154 6.48 -20.92 20.66
C ARG A 154 7.02 -19.65 19.99
N LYS A 155 7.29 -18.61 20.79
CA LYS A 155 8.01 -17.40 20.34
C LYS A 155 9.35 -17.83 19.69
N PRO A 156 9.68 -17.33 18.48
CA PRO A 156 10.96 -17.62 17.87
C PRO A 156 12.10 -17.12 18.74
N SER A 157 13.20 -17.89 18.83
CA SER A 157 14.45 -17.39 19.38
C SER A 157 15.05 -16.34 18.43
N ALA A 158 15.66 -15.29 18.98
CA ALA A 158 16.27 -14.20 18.22
C ALA A 158 17.40 -14.63 17.25
N SER A 159 17.80 -15.90 17.28
CA SER A 159 18.90 -16.46 16.48
C SER A 159 18.45 -17.29 15.27
N ALA A 160 17.14 -17.45 15.04
CA ALA A 160 16.65 -18.15 13.85
C ALA A 160 16.90 -17.25 12.63
N ARG A 161 17.64 -17.74 11.63
CA ARG A 161 17.71 -17.11 10.30
C ARG A 161 16.29 -16.69 9.91
N SER A 162 16.10 -15.41 9.63
CA SER A 162 14.80 -14.89 9.21
C SER A 162 14.29 -15.79 8.09
N PRO A 163 13.07 -16.37 8.19
CA PRO A 163 12.47 -17.00 7.02
C PRO A 163 12.53 -16.00 5.86
N HIS A 164 12.78 -16.49 4.64
CA HIS A 164 12.68 -15.65 3.44
C HIS A 164 11.21 -15.24 3.30
N LEU A 165 10.89 -14.13 3.96
CA LEU A 165 9.57 -13.53 4.09
C LEU A 165 9.53 -12.35 3.13
N SER A 166 8.56 -12.36 2.21
CA SER A 166 8.26 -11.18 1.40
C SER A 166 6.82 -10.76 1.62
N ILE A 167 6.62 -9.46 1.81
CA ILE A 167 5.30 -8.87 2.02
C ILE A 167 4.89 -8.25 0.69
N PHE A 168 3.65 -8.46 0.27
CA PHE A 168 3.19 -7.96 -1.02
C PHE A 168 1.81 -7.29 -0.97
N ASP A 169 1.13 -7.33 0.17
CA ASP A 169 -0.07 -6.53 0.42
C ASP A 169 -0.20 -6.18 1.89
N ALA A 170 -0.82 -5.04 2.18
CA ALA A 170 -1.30 -4.68 3.51
C ALA A 170 -2.59 -3.91 3.39
N HIS A 171 -3.44 -4.10 4.39
CA HIS A 171 -4.73 -3.48 4.39
C HIS A 171 -5.25 -3.33 5.81
N PHE A 172 -5.80 -2.16 6.12
CA PHE A 172 -6.56 -1.97 7.32
C PHE A 172 -8.01 -2.39 7.06
N ILE A 173 -8.54 -3.22 7.94
CA ILE A 173 -9.95 -3.65 7.98
C ILE A 173 -10.76 -2.59 8.73
N SER A 174 -10.18 -2.02 9.77
CA SER A 174 -10.72 -0.93 10.59
C SER A 174 -9.59 -0.06 11.12
N SER A 175 -9.89 0.99 11.89
CA SER A 175 -8.90 1.78 12.62
C SER A 175 -8.03 0.95 13.57
N HIS A 176 -8.50 -0.24 13.97
CA HIS A 176 -7.85 -1.07 15.00
C HIS A 176 -7.42 -2.43 14.49
N GLU A 177 -7.64 -2.76 13.22
CA GLU A 177 -7.36 -4.08 12.69
C GLU A 177 -6.77 -3.95 11.29
N CYS A 178 -5.69 -4.67 11.04
CA CYS A 178 -5.09 -4.76 9.72
C CYS A 178 -4.62 -6.19 9.43
N TYR A 179 -4.42 -6.49 8.16
CA TYR A 179 -3.73 -7.70 7.75
C TYR A 179 -2.56 -7.39 6.81
N LEU A 180 -1.58 -8.30 6.80
CA LEU A 180 -0.43 -8.32 5.91
C LEU A 180 -0.44 -9.62 5.11
N SER A 181 -0.45 -9.52 3.78
CA SER A 181 -0.30 -10.68 2.90
C SER A 181 1.18 -10.92 2.63
N VAL A 182 1.64 -12.12 2.98
CA VAL A 182 3.04 -12.50 2.94
C VAL A 182 3.27 -13.81 2.20
N ASN A 183 4.42 -13.93 1.54
CA ASN A 183 4.98 -15.21 1.13
C ASN A 183 5.94 -15.65 2.23
N VAL A 184 5.70 -16.84 2.79
CA VAL A 184 6.56 -17.49 3.78
C VAL A 184 7.26 -18.65 3.09
N ASP A 185 8.58 -18.55 2.88
CA ASP A 185 9.37 -19.70 2.44
C ASP A 185 9.67 -20.61 3.64
N SER A 186 9.18 -21.85 3.58
CA SER A 186 9.31 -22.83 4.65
C SER A 186 10.19 -24.01 4.25
N GLY A 187 11.23 -23.79 3.43
CA GLY A 187 12.24 -24.79 3.04
C GLY A 187 11.73 -26.02 2.26
N SER A 188 10.41 -26.18 2.18
CA SER A 188 9.66 -27.29 1.63
C SER A 188 8.61 -26.81 0.62
N ALA A 189 8.02 -25.63 0.85
CA ALA A 189 7.25 -24.87 -0.14
C ALA A 189 7.11 -23.40 0.30
N ALA A 190 6.99 -22.50 -0.68
CA ALA A 190 6.54 -21.13 -0.44
C ALA A 190 5.01 -21.13 -0.18
N ARG A 191 4.58 -20.53 0.93
CA ARG A 191 3.17 -20.44 1.30
C ARG A 191 2.73 -18.98 1.35
N ARG A 192 1.59 -18.68 0.71
CA ARG A 192 0.93 -17.38 0.87
C ARG A 192 -0.04 -17.40 2.04
N VAL A 193 0.08 -16.41 2.91
CA VAL A 193 -0.66 -16.32 4.17
C VAL A 193 -1.05 -14.86 4.40
N ASP A 194 -2.27 -14.65 4.88
CA ASP A 194 -2.68 -13.38 5.47
C ASP A 194 -2.45 -13.43 6.98
N LEU A 195 -1.66 -12.50 7.50
CA LEU A 195 -1.40 -12.33 8.92
C LEU A 195 -2.25 -11.18 9.44
N TYR A 196 -3.13 -11.45 10.40
CA TYR A 196 -4.05 -10.48 10.98
C TYR A 196 -3.47 -9.94 12.29
N PHE A 197 -3.60 -8.62 12.47
CA PHE A 197 -3.08 -7.89 13.61
C PHE A 197 -4.14 -6.94 14.16
N GLN A 198 -4.17 -6.84 15.47
CA GLN A 198 -4.83 -5.76 16.18
C GLN A 198 -3.86 -4.62 16.45
N ILE A 199 -4.38 -3.40 16.39
CA ILE A 199 -3.70 -2.17 16.75
C ILE A 199 -4.30 -1.74 18.07
N ASN A 200 -3.52 -1.88 19.13
CA ASN A 200 -4.03 -1.59 20.47
C ASN A 200 -4.16 -0.08 20.67
N ALA A 201 -5.38 0.41 20.91
CA ALA A 201 -5.72 1.83 21.08
C ALA A 201 -4.97 2.49 22.26
N SER A 202 -4.52 1.72 23.25
CA SER A 202 -3.76 2.22 24.40
C SER A 202 -2.24 2.08 24.25
N GLY A 203 -1.75 1.62 23.08
CA GLY A 203 -0.37 1.17 22.96
C GLY A 203 0.31 1.34 21.61
N ASN A 204 -0.36 1.81 20.55
CA ASN A 204 0.19 1.96 19.19
C ASN A 204 1.13 0.79 18.82
N SER A 205 0.70 -0.42 19.16
CA SER A 205 1.49 -1.64 19.00
C SER A 205 0.69 -2.63 18.18
N LEU A 206 1.30 -3.19 17.15
CA LEU A 206 0.75 -4.31 16.42
C LEU A 206 0.84 -5.58 17.27
N VAL A 207 -0.30 -6.23 17.45
CA VAL A 207 -0.45 -7.50 18.16
C VAL A 207 -0.91 -8.53 17.14
N PHE A 208 -0.09 -9.55 16.90
CA PHE A 208 -0.48 -10.66 16.03
C PHE A 208 -1.63 -11.46 16.65
N GLU A 209 -2.72 -11.61 15.90
CA GLU A 209 -3.89 -12.35 16.32
C GLU A 209 -3.94 -13.75 15.74
N ARG A 210 -3.96 -13.81 14.40
CA ARG A 210 -4.20 -15.05 13.66
C ARG A 210 -3.62 -14.99 12.27
N SER A 211 -3.56 -16.16 11.64
CA SER A 211 -3.16 -16.30 10.24
C SER A 211 -4.19 -17.10 9.47
N GLU A 212 -4.46 -16.72 8.23
CA GLU A 212 -5.35 -17.44 7.32
C GLU A 212 -4.61 -17.75 6.00
N PRO A 213 -4.92 -18.87 5.31
CA PRO A 213 -4.41 -19.09 3.96
C PRO A 213 -4.81 -17.92 3.04
N TYR A 214 -3.90 -17.48 2.18
CA TYR A 214 -4.24 -16.44 1.21
C TYR A 214 -5.40 -16.91 0.30
N PRO A 215 -6.41 -16.05 0.03
CA PRO A 215 -7.55 -16.43 -0.79
C PRO A 215 -7.15 -16.93 -2.18
N ASN A 216 -7.69 -18.07 -2.60
CA ASN A 216 -7.39 -18.64 -3.91
C ASN A 216 -8.19 -17.91 -5.01
N SER A 217 -7.50 -17.18 -5.88
CA SER A 217 -8.12 -16.41 -6.97
C SER A 217 -8.81 -17.28 -8.03
N SER A 218 -8.53 -18.57 -8.13
CA SER A 218 -9.22 -19.47 -9.06
C SER A 218 -10.55 -20.01 -8.53
N GLN A 219 -10.86 -19.76 -7.26
CA GLN A 219 -12.12 -20.16 -6.64
C GLN A 219 -13.05 -18.95 -6.48
N PRO A 220 -14.39 -19.08 -6.70
CA PRO A 220 -15.32 -17.94 -6.64
C PRO A 220 -15.26 -17.16 -5.32
N LEU A 221 -15.23 -17.85 -4.17
CA LEU A 221 -15.12 -17.21 -2.86
C LEU A 221 -13.81 -16.41 -2.74
N GLY A 222 -12.68 -17.03 -3.10
CA GLY A 222 -11.38 -16.36 -3.02
C GLY A 222 -11.27 -15.17 -3.97
N ALA A 223 -11.78 -15.31 -5.20
CA ALA A 223 -11.88 -14.22 -6.15
C ALA A 223 -12.75 -13.07 -5.60
N SER A 224 -13.90 -13.38 -5.00
CA SER A 224 -14.80 -12.39 -4.39
C SER A 224 -14.07 -11.57 -3.31
N ILE A 225 -13.41 -12.24 -2.36
CA ILE A 225 -12.63 -11.58 -1.29
C ILE A 225 -11.58 -10.63 -1.89
N LEU A 226 -10.80 -11.11 -2.87
CA LEU A 226 -9.72 -10.32 -3.48
C LEU A 226 -10.26 -9.12 -4.27
N THR A 227 -11.41 -9.26 -4.94
CA THR A 227 -12.05 -8.15 -5.64
C THR A 227 -12.62 -7.11 -4.68
N SER A 228 -13.23 -7.52 -3.56
CA SER A 228 -13.73 -6.58 -2.53
C SER A 228 -12.59 -5.77 -1.91
N ARG A 229 -11.46 -6.41 -1.59
CA ARG A 229 -10.23 -5.72 -1.12
C ARG A 229 -9.74 -4.66 -2.12
N LYS A 230 -9.88 -4.93 -3.41
CA LYS A 230 -9.49 -3.99 -4.47
C LYS A 230 -10.46 -2.81 -4.61
N VAL A 231 -11.77 -3.04 -4.46
CA VAL A 231 -12.77 -1.97 -4.38
C VAL A 231 -12.42 -1.03 -3.24
N GLU A 232 -12.18 -1.58 -2.04
CA GLU A 232 -11.92 -0.76 -0.85
C GLU A 232 -10.66 0.11 -1.01
N ARG A 233 -9.56 -0.45 -1.52
CA ARG A 233 -8.35 0.33 -1.82
C ARG A 233 -8.62 1.51 -2.76
N LEU A 234 -9.30 1.25 -3.88
CA LEU A 234 -9.63 2.31 -4.84
C LEU A 234 -10.55 3.37 -4.24
N TYR A 235 -11.51 2.94 -3.42
CA TYR A 235 -12.40 3.85 -2.70
C TYR A 235 -11.62 4.76 -1.75
N GLN A 236 -10.75 4.21 -0.91
CA GLN A 236 -9.94 5.02 0.03
C GLN A 236 -8.99 5.98 -0.68
N THR A 237 -8.32 5.54 -1.75
CA THR A 237 -7.48 6.41 -2.57
C THR A 237 -8.30 7.56 -3.18
N LEU A 238 -9.44 7.26 -3.81
CA LEU A 238 -10.30 8.28 -4.39
C LEU A 238 -10.81 9.26 -3.33
N ARG A 239 -11.23 8.75 -2.18
CA ARG A 239 -11.72 9.52 -1.04
C ARG A 239 -10.70 10.54 -0.53
N GLY A 240 -9.42 10.18 -0.51
CA GLY A 240 -8.32 11.08 -0.14
C GLY A 240 -8.07 12.18 -1.18
N VAL A 241 -8.26 11.89 -2.47
CA VAL A 241 -7.96 12.82 -3.56
C VAL A 241 -9.06 13.86 -3.79
N VAL A 242 -10.34 13.49 -3.61
CA VAL A 242 -11.49 14.38 -3.86
C VAL A 242 -11.69 15.42 -2.76
N ASN A 243 -12.41 16.50 -3.09
CA ASN A 243 -12.79 17.55 -2.14
C ASN A 243 -13.81 17.03 -1.09
N GLN A 244 -14.11 17.85 -0.08
CA GLN A 244 -14.96 17.45 1.06
C GLN A 244 -16.40 17.11 0.65
N ASP A 245 -16.99 17.85 -0.29
CA ASP A 245 -18.36 17.62 -0.73
C ASP A 245 -18.48 16.31 -1.53
N ASP A 246 -17.56 16.10 -2.48
CA ASP A 246 -17.45 14.87 -3.26
C ASP A 246 -17.10 13.67 -2.37
N ARG A 247 -16.32 13.88 -1.30
CA ARG A 247 -15.98 12.84 -0.32
C ARG A 247 -17.23 12.34 0.40
N ARG A 248 -18.13 13.25 0.79
CA ARG A 248 -19.38 12.91 1.45
C ARG A 248 -20.28 12.10 0.52
N LEU A 249 -20.42 12.56 -0.74
CA LEU A 249 -21.20 11.84 -1.75
C LEU A 249 -20.64 10.44 -2.01
N LEU A 250 -19.32 10.34 -2.24
CA LEU A 250 -18.63 9.07 -2.46
C LEU A 250 -18.84 8.09 -1.30
N THR A 251 -18.85 8.59 -0.06
CA THR A 251 -19.10 7.77 1.14
C THR A 251 -20.52 7.22 1.16
N MET A 252 -21.51 8.04 0.82
CA MET A 252 -22.91 7.59 0.73
C MET A 252 -23.11 6.56 -0.38
N GLU A 253 -22.51 6.77 -1.56
CA GLU A 253 -22.54 5.81 -2.66
C GLU A 253 -21.88 4.49 -2.27
N GLN A 254 -20.74 4.54 -1.57
CA GLN A 254 -20.02 3.34 -1.12
C GLN A 254 -20.84 2.55 -0.10
N GLN A 255 -21.51 3.22 0.84
CA GLN A 255 -22.41 2.56 1.81
C GLN A 255 -23.59 1.88 1.12
N SER A 256 -24.21 2.57 0.15
CA SER A 256 -25.29 2.01 -0.66
C SER A 256 -24.82 0.79 -1.47
N TRP A 257 -23.64 0.88 -2.08
CA TRP A 257 -23.03 -0.21 -2.82
C TRP A 257 -22.73 -1.42 -1.92
N LEU A 258 -22.17 -1.21 -0.72
CA LEU A 258 -21.90 -2.28 0.25
C LEU A 258 -23.19 -3.00 0.66
N GLY A 259 -24.25 -2.25 0.95
CA GLY A 259 -25.56 -2.84 1.25
C GLY A 259 -26.11 -3.68 0.10
N SER A 260 -25.91 -3.25 -1.15
CA SER A 260 -26.32 -4.03 -2.33
C SER A 260 -25.44 -5.27 -2.56
N HIS A 261 -24.14 -5.16 -2.31
CA HIS A 261 -23.18 -6.25 -2.45
C HIS A 261 -23.41 -7.37 -1.43
N GLU A 262 -23.80 -7.03 -0.19
CA GLU A 262 -24.10 -8.01 0.86
C GLU A 262 -25.34 -8.86 0.57
N LEU A 263 -26.29 -8.32 -0.20
CA LEU A 263 -27.52 -9.02 -0.60
C LEU A 263 -27.33 -10.05 -1.72
N LEU A 264 -26.14 -10.10 -2.35
CA LEU A 264 -25.85 -11.07 -3.40
C LEU A 264 -25.50 -12.42 -2.78
N ASP A 265 -26.21 -13.49 -3.09
CA ASP A 265 -25.93 -14.82 -2.51
C ASP A 265 -24.82 -15.59 -3.26
N ASN A 266 -24.56 -15.23 -4.51
CA ASN A 266 -23.60 -15.90 -5.38
C ASN A 266 -22.26 -15.15 -5.45
N TYR A 267 -21.15 -15.85 -5.19
CA TYR A 267 -19.81 -15.26 -5.27
C TYR A 267 -19.42 -14.80 -6.67
N GLU A 268 -19.87 -15.46 -7.73
CA GLU A 268 -19.56 -15.03 -9.10
C GLU A 268 -20.26 -13.71 -9.44
N GLU A 269 -21.50 -13.54 -8.98
CA GLU A 269 -22.24 -12.29 -9.09
C GLU A 269 -21.60 -11.18 -8.26
N ARG A 270 -21.15 -11.49 -7.03
CA ARG A 270 -20.35 -10.55 -6.20
C ARG A 270 -19.10 -10.09 -6.93
N VAL A 271 -18.38 -11.00 -7.58
CA VAL A 271 -17.18 -10.68 -8.38
C VAL A 271 -17.53 -9.75 -9.55
N ALA A 272 -18.56 -10.06 -10.33
CA ALA A 272 -18.98 -9.22 -11.45
C ALA A 272 -19.42 -7.82 -10.98
N PHE A 273 -20.21 -7.77 -9.90
CA PHE A 273 -20.66 -6.53 -9.28
C PHE A 273 -19.50 -5.67 -8.77
N ALA A 274 -18.50 -6.30 -8.13
CA ALA A 274 -17.27 -5.63 -7.69
C ALA A 274 -16.40 -5.15 -8.87
N GLN A 275 -16.34 -5.89 -9.98
CA GLN A 275 -15.60 -5.48 -11.18
C GLN A 275 -16.19 -4.20 -11.80
N MET A 276 -17.51 -4.06 -11.83
CA MET A 276 -18.16 -2.82 -12.28
C MET A 276 -17.77 -1.64 -11.39
N ARG A 277 -17.81 -1.81 -10.07
CA ARG A 277 -17.40 -0.77 -9.11
C ARG A 277 -15.92 -0.42 -9.23
N ILE A 278 -15.04 -1.40 -9.48
CA ILE A 278 -13.62 -1.17 -9.75
C ILE A 278 -13.43 -0.30 -10.99
N ALA A 279 -14.16 -0.56 -12.07
CA ALA A 279 -14.07 0.23 -13.30
C ALA A 279 -14.52 1.68 -13.06
N GLU A 280 -15.63 1.86 -12.35
CA GLU A 280 -16.16 3.17 -11.97
C GLU A 280 -15.17 3.98 -11.11
N LEU A 281 -14.69 3.40 -10.00
CA LEU A 281 -13.77 4.08 -9.08
C LEU A 281 -12.46 4.45 -9.77
N ARG A 282 -11.96 3.61 -10.68
CA ARG A 282 -10.77 3.91 -11.49
C ARG A 282 -10.98 5.10 -12.41
N GLN A 283 -12.13 5.15 -13.08
CA GLN A 283 -12.45 6.26 -13.98
C GLN A 283 -12.54 7.57 -13.20
N ARG A 284 -13.29 7.59 -12.08
CA ARG A 284 -13.39 8.77 -11.21
C ARG A 284 -12.05 9.20 -10.63
N LEU A 285 -11.20 8.26 -10.24
CA LEU A 285 -9.85 8.57 -9.76
C LEU A 285 -9.00 9.23 -10.84
N LYS A 286 -9.05 8.71 -12.07
CA LYS A 286 -8.35 9.32 -13.20
C LYS A 286 -8.81 10.77 -13.43
N GLU A 287 -10.11 11.02 -13.40
CA GLU A 287 -10.70 12.36 -13.57
C GLU A 287 -10.31 13.31 -12.43
N ALA A 288 -10.34 12.84 -11.18
CA ALA A 288 -9.95 13.64 -10.02
C ALA A 288 -8.46 14.04 -10.07
N LEU A 289 -7.59 13.11 -10.48
CA LEU A 289 -6.17 13.38 -10.65
C LEU A 289 -5.89 14.35 -11.79
N GLN A 290 -6.63 14.26 -12.90
CA GLN A 290 -6.53 15.19 -14.01
C GLN A 290 -6.88 16.62 -13.58
N LYS A 291 -7.96 16.80 -12.81
CA LYS A 291 -8.36 18.12 -12.29
C LYS A 291 -7.27 18.74 -11.41
N LYS A 292 -6.68 17.97 -10.50
CA LYS A 292 -5.58 18.44 -9.64
C LYS A 292 -4.30 18.80 -10.39
N SER A 293 -4.04 18.19 -11.54
CA SER A 293 -2.87 18.52 -12.36
C SER A 293 -3.01 19.83 -13.15
N THR A 294 -4.23 20.38 -13.22
CA THR A 294 -4.53 21.61 -13.97
C THR A 294 -4.77 22.84 -13.08
N GLU A 295 -4.83 22.63 -11.76
CA GLU A 295 -4.93 23.67 -10.73
C GLU A 295 -3.54 24.05 -10.21
#